data_AF-A0A0E3LVV7-F1
#
_entry.id   AF-A0A0E3LVV7-F1
#
_cell.length_a   1.000
_cell.length_b   1.000
_cell.length_c   1.000
_cell.angle_alpha   90.00
_cell.angle_beta   90.00
_cell.angle_gamma   90.00
#
_symmetry.space_group_name_H-M   'P 1'
#
loop_
_entity.id
_entity.type
_entity.pdbx_description
1 polymer ?
#
loop_
_entity_poly.entity_id
_entity_poly.type
_entity_poly.pdbx_seq_one_letter_code
_entity_poly.pdbx_strand_id
1 'polypeptide(L)' 'MRALCEYQAHKLGIGNSCNFLGYAADNTVIDWFNACDLVCIPSRNEPFGIIVLEAWDASKPIVTSDPCRRRNKDARRG' A
#
# COMPACT_ATOMS: atom_id res chain seq x y z
N MET A 1 9.97 -1.24 12.51
CA MET A 1 8.93 -2.10 11.89
C MET A 1 9.49 -3.07 10.85
N ARG A 2 10.44 -2.68 9.99
CA ARG A 2 11.06 -3.55 8.97
C ARG A 2 11.48 -4.94 9.47
N ALA A 3 12.23 -5.01 10.58
CA ALA A 3 12.70 -6.28 11.15
C ALA A 3 11.57 -7.27 11.53
N LEU A 4 10.41 -6.76 11.97
CA LEU A 4 9.26 -7.62 12.29
C LEU A 4 8.63 -8.21 11.01
N CYS A 5 8.53 -7.41 9.95
CA CYS A 5 8.00 -7.88 8.66
C CYS A 5 8.95 -8.87 7.98
N GLU A 6 10.26 -8.64 8.05
CA GLU A 6 11.28 -9.58 7.56
C GLU A 6 11.21 -10.91 8.31
N TYR A 7 11.09 -10.86 9.65
CA TYR A 7 10.88 -12.06 10.47
C TYR A 7 9.60 -12.80 10.07
N GLN A 8 8.48 -12.09 9.86
CA GLN A 8 7.22 -12.70 9.41
C GLN A 8 7.34 -13.32 8.02
N ALA A 9 7.99 -12.64 7.08
CA ALA A 9 8.22 -13.17 5.73
C ALA A 9 9.09 -14.43 5.76
N HIS A 10 10.12 -14.46 6.59
CA HIS A 10 10.95 -15.65 6.79
C HIS A 10 10.17 -16.79 7.44
N LYS A 11 9.37 -16.50 8.48
CA LYS A 11 8.51 -17.49 9.15
C LYS A 11 7.47 -18.11 8.21
N LEU A 12 6.96 -17.34 7.26
CA LEU A 12 6.00 -17.78 6.25
C LEU A 12 6.66 -18.43 5.02
N GLY A 13 8.01 -18.45 4.95
CA GLY A 13 8.75 -19.00 3.81
C GLY A 13 8.68 -18.15 2.53
N ILE A 14 8.18 -16.92 2.61
CA ILE A 14 7.99 -16.00 1.48
C ILE A 14 9.09 -14.92 1.39
N GLY A 15 10.14 -15.03 2.21
CA GLY A 15 11.23 -14.04 2.25
C GLY A 15 11.87 -13.77 0.88
N ASN A 16 12.02 -14.80 0.04
CA ASN A 16 12.59 -14.66 -1.31
C ASN A 16 11.68 -13.91 -2.30
N SER A 17 10.39 -13.75 -1.96
CA SER A 17 9.40 -13.02 -2.77
C SER A 17 9.10 -11.64 -2.18
N CYS A 18 9.71 -11.27 -1.06
CA CYS A 18 9.49 -10.00 -0.38
C CYS A 18 10.75 -9.13 -0.43
N ASN A 19 10.73 -8.07 -1.23
CA ASN A 19 11.81 -7.09 -1.30
C ASN A 19 11.48 -5.86 -0.46
N PHE A 20 12.27 -5.61 0.60
CA PHE A 20 12.14 -4.43 1.46
C PHE A 20 13.11 -3.33 0.99
N LEU A 21 12.65 -2.49 0.07
CA LEU A 21 13.53 -1.55 -0.64
C LEU A 21 13.89 -0.28 0.16
N GLY A 22 13.08 0.09 1.16
CA GLY A 22 13.35 1.27 1.99
C GLY A 22 12.94 2.59 1.32
N TYR A 23 13.62 3.69 1.67
CA TYR A 23 13.36 5.01 1.10
C TYR A 23 13.97 5.12 -0.31
N ALA A 24 13.24 5.74 -1.23
CA ALA A 24 13.68 5.98 -2.59
C ALA A 24 13.33 7.40 -3.03
N ALA A 25 14.03 7.88 -4.06
CA ALA A 25 13.71 9.15 -4.70
C ALA A 25 12.45 9.02 -5.56
N ASP A 26 11.73 10.14 -5.76
CA ASP A 26 10.44 10.19 -6.44
C ASP A 26 10.45 9.49 -7.81
N ASN A 27 11.48 9.72 -8.63
CA ASN A 27 11.61 9.07 -9.94
C ASN A 27 11.67 7.54 -9.83
N THR A 28 12.37 7.03 -8.83
CA THR A 28 12.49 5.59 -8.58
C THR A 28 11.16 5.01 -8.08
N VAL A 29 10.40 5.78 -7.30
CA VAL A 29 9.06 5.38 -6.84
C VAL A 29 8.10 5.27 -8.03
N ILE A 30 8.16 6.20 -8.98
CA ILE A 30 7.39 6.14 -10.23
C ILE A 30 7.74 4.89 -11.04
N ASP A 31 9.03 4.58 -11.20
CA ASP A 31 9.48 3.37 -11.90
C ASP A 31 8.97 2.10 -11.21
N TRP A 32 8.95 2.07 -9.87
CA TRP A 32 8.40 0.94 -9.12
C TRP A 32 6.90 0.80 -9.32
N PHE A 33 6.13 1.88 -9.26
CA PHE A 33 4.70 1.83 -9.55
C PHE A 33 4.45 1.33 -10.98
N ASN A 34 5.20 1.82 -11.96
CA ASN A 34 5.11 1.37 -13.34
C ASN A 34 5.42 -0.12 -13.51
N ALA A 35 6.39 -0.65 -12.76
CA ALA A 35 6.74 -2.06 -12.77
C ALA A 35 5.74 -2.97 -12.03
N CYS A 36 4.88 -2.43 -11.15
CA CYS A 36 3.89 -3.20 -10.43
C CYS A 36 2.61 -3.47 -11.26
N ASP A 37 2.01 -4.65 -11.08
CA ASP A 37 0.70 -4.98 -11.65
C ASP A 37 -0.47 -4.51 -10.77
N LEU A 38 -0.24 -4.39 -9.45
CA LEU A 38 -1.24 -4.07 -8.44
C LEU A 38 -0.56 -3.41 -7.23
N VAL A 39 -1.25 -2.45 -6.61
CA VAL A 39 -0.80 -1.81 -5.37
C VAL A 39 -1.73 -2.23 -4.22
N CYS A 40 -1.15 -2.73 -3.11
CA CYS A 40 -1.92 -3.12 -1.93
C CYS A 40 -1.58 -2.21 -0.74
N ILE A 41 -2.61 -1.60 -0.16
CA ILE A 41 -2.48 -0.69 0.99
C ILE A 41 -3.30 -1.26 2.16
N PRO A 42 -2.70 -2.11 3.01
CA PRO A 42 -3.37 -2.71 4.16
C PRO A 42 -3.52 -1.75 5.36
N SER A 43 -3.39 -0.43 5.16
CA SER A 43 -3.48 0.56 6.23
C SER A 43 -4.93 0.72 6.71
N ARG A 44 -5.11 0.83 8.03
CA ARG A 44 -6.41 1.03 8.67
C ARG A 44 -6.78 2.50 8.85
N ASN A 45 -5.81 3.41 8.75
CA ASN A 45 -6.02 4.84 9.03
C ASN A 45 -5.09 5.70 8.16
N GLU A 46 -5.54 6.01 6.94
CA GLU A 46 -4.87 6.89 5.98
C GLU A 46 -5.67 8.21 5.88
N PRO A 47 -5.19 9.32 6.48
CA PRO A 47 -5.95 10.57 6.51
C PRO A 47 -6.03 11.26 5.15
N PHE A 48 -5.17 10.91 4.19
CA PHE A 48 -5.16 11.54 2.86
C PHE A 48 -5.04 10.54 1.71
N GLY A 49 -4.51 9.33 1.94
CA GLY A 49 -4.40 8.32 0.90
C GLY A 49 -3.57 8.82 -0.29
N ILE A 50 -2.49 9.56 -0.04
CA ILE A 50 -1.64 10.15 -1.10
C ILE A 50 -1.12 9.05 -2.03
N ILE A 51 -0.73 7.92 -1.45
CA ILE A 51 -0.28 6.71 -2.17
C ILE A 51 -1.35 6.19 -3.16
N VAL A 52 -2.65 6.39 -2.85
CA VAL A 52 -3.74 6.01 -3.76
C VAL A 52 -3.76 6.90 -5.01
N LEU A 53 -3.52 8.20 -4.83
CA LEU A 53 -3.48 9.16 -5.95
C LEU A 53 -2.28 8.87 -6.85
N GLU A 54 -1.11 8.59 -6.26
CA GLU A 54 0.10 8.22 -7.01
C GLU A 54 -0.10 6.91 -7.80
N ALA A 55 -0.73 5.90 -7.18
CA ALA A 55 -1.03 4.65 -7.86
C ALA A 55 -2.08 4.80 -8.98
N TRP A 56 -3.05 5.70 -8.82
CA TRP A 56 -4.01 6.04 -9.88
C TRP A 56 -3.38 6.82 -11.02
N ASP A 57 -2.46 7.74 -10.74
CA ASP A 57 -1.69 8.44 -11.77
C ASP A 57 -0.88 7.44 -12.62
N ALA A 58 -0.29 6.44 -11.96
CA ALA A 58 0.36 5.30 -12.62
C ALA A 58 -0.61 4.28 -13.27
N SER A 59 -1.92 4.56 -13.27
CA SER A 59 -2.98 3.70 -13.82
C SER A 59 -2.99 2.27 -13.26
N LYS A 60 -2.63 2.11 -11.98
CA LYS A 60 -2.54 0.80 -11.33
C LYS A 60 -3.80 0.45 -10.54
N PRO A 61 -4.27 -0.80 -10.59
CA PRO A 61 -5.35 -1.26 -9.73
C PRO A 61 -4.89 -1.27 -8.26
N ILE A 62 -5.79 -0.90 -7.35
CA ILE A 62 -5.48 -0.70 -5.93
C ILE A 62 -6.39 -1.58 -5.07
N VAL A 63 -5.79 -2.35 -4.16
CA VAL A 63 -6.49 -3.08 -3.10
C VAL A 63 -6.24 -2.39 -1.78
N THR A 64 -7.31 -1.97 -1.10
CA THR A 64 -7.23 -1.29 0.19
C THR A 64 -8.16 -1.94 1.21
N SER A 65 -7.86 -1.74 2.50
CA SER A 65 -8.71 -2.24 3.57
C SER A 65 -9.97 -1.36 3.76
N ASP A 66 -11.11 -1.98 4.08
CA ASP A 66 -12.42 -1.32 4.23
C ASP A 66 -12.44 -0.08 5.18
N PRO A 67 -11.71 -0.03 6.31
CA PRO A 67 -11.65 1.19 7.12
C PRO A 67 -10.95 2.36 6.43
N CYS A 68 -10.07 2.12 5.43
CA CYS A 68 -9.52 3.18 4.58
C CYS A 68 -10.61 3.86 3.73
N ARG A 69 -11.71 3.15 3.43
CA ARG A 69 -12.92 3.67 2.77
C ARG A 69 -13.91 4.34 3.74
N ARG A 70 -13.82 4.08 5.05
CA ARG A 70 -14.74 4.65 6.05
C ARG A 70 -14.27 5.99 6.60
N ARG A 71 -14.44 7.05 5.80
CA ARG A 71 -14.88 8.33 6.34
C ARG A 71 -16.28 8.62 5.80
N ASN A 72 -17.26 8.35 6.66
CA ASN A 72 -18.58 8.97 6.66
C ASN A 72 -19.58 8.59 5.55
N LYS A 73 -20.12 7.36 5.58
CA LYS A 73 -21.46 7.06 5.01
C LYS A 73 -22.56 6.86 6.05
N ASP A 74 -22.27 7.02 7.34
CA ASP A 74 -23.25 6.83 8.42
C ASP A 74 -23.94 8.15 8.85
N ALA A 75 -23.84 9.23 8.06
CA ALA A 75 -24.56 10.48 8.33
C ALA A 75 -25.99 10.53 7.74
N ARG A 76 -26.58 9.42 7.29
CA ARG A 76 -27.98 9.38 6.80
C ARG A 76 -28.75 8.11 7.18
N ARG A 77 -28.78 7.79 8.48
CA ARG A 77 -29.86 7.00 9.08
C ARG A 77 -30.26 7.65 10.39
N GLY A 78 -31.31 8.46 10.31
CA GLY A 78 -31.93 9.23 11.38
C GLY A 78 -33.00 10.10 10.77
#